data_AF-A0A961IE55-F1
#
_entry.id   AF-A0A961IE55-F1
#
_cell.length_a   1.000
_cell.length_b   1.000
_cell.length_c   1.000
_cell.angle_alpha   90.00
_cell.angle_beta   90.00
_cell.angle_gamma   90.00
#
_symmetry.space_group_name_H-M   'P 1'
#
loop_
_entity.id
_entity.type
_entity.pdbx_description
1 polymer ?
#
loop_
_entity_poly.entity_id
_entity_poly.type
_entity_poly.pdbx_seq_one_letter_code
_entity_poly.pdbx_strand_id
1 'polypeptide(L)' 'MARSFHITTLGCPKNQADSREMHRSLARAGWVPTNDAAAADLHLINSCTFIESARIETIQTVLDAADI' A
#
# COMPACT_ATOMS: atom_id res chain seq x y z
N MET A 1 18.20 -1.76 -12.68
CA MET A 1 17.11 -2.65 -12.26
C MET A 1 15.90 -1.79 -11.97
N ALA A 2 14.72 -2.17 -12.44
CA ALA A 2 13.49 -1.47 -12.07
C ALA A 2 13.10 -1.90 -10.65
N ARG A 3 12.75 -0.95 -9.77
CA ARG A 3 12.36 -1.24 -8.38
C ARG A 3 10.91 -1.70 -8.33
N SER A 4 10.62 -2.73 -7.53
CA SER A 4 9.28 -3.27 -7.37
C SER A 4 8.50 -2.52 -6.28
N PHE A 5 7.17 -2.45 -6.40
CA PHE A 5 6.34 -1.88 -5.34
C PHE A 5 5.00 -2.61 -5.19
N HIS A 6 4.47 -2.60 -3.96
CA HIS A 6 3.15 -3.11 -3.62
C HIS A 6 2.36 -2.02 -2.88
N ILE A 7 1.05 -1.89 -3.16
CA ILE A 7 0.17 -0.95 -2.45
C ILE A 7 -0.97 -1.72 -1.78
N THR A 8 -0.95 -1.81 -0.45
CA THR A 8 -2.09 -2.26 0.33
C THR A 8 -3.02 -1.07 0.58
N THR A 9 -4.28 -1.20 0.21
CA THR A 9 -5.27 -0.11 0.36
C THR A 9 -6.36 -0.53 1.34
N LEU A 10 -6.45 0.20 2.44
CA LEU A 10 -7.41 -0.01 3.52
C LEU A 10 -8.36 1.19 3.63
N GLY A 11 -9.51 0.97 4.26
CA GLY A 11 -10.50 2.03 4.51
C GLY A 11 -11.56 2.13 3.41
N CYS A 12 -11.69 3.29 2.77
CA CYS A 12 -12.89 3.64 1.99
C CYS A 12 -12.61 3.83 0.48
N PRO A 13 -13.65 4.04 -0.36
CA PRO A 13 -13.47 4.26 -1.80
C PRO A 13 -12.54 5.44 -2.15
N LYS A 14 -12.37 6.42 -1.25
CA LYS A 14 -11.39 7.49 -1.43
C LYS A 14 -9.95 6.97 -1.43
N ASN A 15 -9.62 6.08 -0.49
CA ASN A 15 -8.30 5.44 -0.46
C ASN A 15 -8.03 4.63 -1.73
N GLN A 16 -9.05 3.96 -2.28
CA GLN A 16 -8.92 3.26 -3.58
C GLN A 16 -8.64 4.23 -4.73
N ALA A 17 -9.31 5.38 -4.77
CA ALA A 17 -9.04 6.41 -5.77
C ALA A 17 -7.63 6.98 -5.65
N ASP A 18 -7.20 7.29 -4.43
CA ASP A 18 -5.87 7.80 -4.12
C ASP A 18 -4.79 6.78 -4.50
N SER A 19 -4.97 5.49 -4.16
CA SER A 19 -4.04 4.41 -4.51
C SER A 19 -3.90 4.20 -6.02
N ARG A 20 -4.97 4.41 -6.80
CA ARG A 20 -4.86 4.38 -8.28
C ARG A 20 -3.97 5.51 -8.81
N GLU A 21 -4.03 6.70 -8.21
CA GLU A 21 -3.14 7.80 -8.59
C GLU A 21 -1.69 7.52 -8.15
N MET A 22 -1.48 6.99 -6.94
CA MET A 22 -0.15 6.60 -6.47
C MET A 22 0.47 5.52 -7.37
N HIS A 23 -0.31 4.52 -7.77
CA HIS A 23 0.11 3.48 -8.72
C HIS A 23 0.56 4.09 -10.06
N ARG A 24 -0.23 5.00 -10.64
CA ARG A 24 0.14 5.73 -11.87
C ARG A 24 1.42 6.54 -11.69
N SER A 25 1.59 7.20 -10.55
CA SER A 25 2.78 8.00 -10.24
C SER A 25 4.04 7.13 -10.21
N LEU A 26 4.00 6.01 -9.49
CA LEU A 26 5.11 5.07 -9.39
C LEU A 26 5.45 4.41 -10.74
N ALA A 27 4.43 4.01 -11.50
CA ALA A 27 4.61 3.48 -12.85
C ALA A 27 5.27 4.50 -13.79
N ARG A 28 4.85 5.78 -13.75
CA ARG A 28 5.49 6.87 -14.52
C ARG A 28 6.94 7.12 -14.09
N ALA A 29 7.28 6.85 -12.83
CA ALA A 29 8.63 6.94 -12.31
C ALA A 29 9.49 5.68 -12.63
N GLY A 30 8.97 4.71 -13.38
CA GLY A 30 9.71 3.51 -13.80
C GLY A 30 9.74 2.38 -12.78
N TRP A 31 8.90 2.43 -11.75
CA TRP A 31 8.72 1.34 -10.80
C TRP A 31 7.76 0.28 -11.37
N VAL A 32 7.91 -0.97 -10.92
CA VAL A 32 7.12 -2.12 -11.40
C VAL A 32 6.21 -2.64 -10.29
N PRO A 33 4.89 -2.78 -10.50
CA PRO A 33 4.01 -3.32 -9.47
C PRO A 33 4.26 -4.82 -9.25
N THR A 34 4.13 -5.27 -8.00
CA THR A 34 4.15 -6.69 -7.60
C THR A 34 2.92 -7.05 -6.78
N ASN A 35 2.47 -8.30 -6.91
CA ASN A 35 1.38 -8.85 -6.08
C ASN A 35 1.90 -9.42 -4.76
N ASP A 36 3.21 -9.61 -4.64
CA ASP A 36 3.86 -10.06 -3.41
C ASP A 36 4.43 -8.86 -2.66
N ALA A 37 3.80 -8.53 -1.53
CA ALA A 37 4.21 -7.43 -0.66
C ALA A 37 5.57 -7.68 0.00
N ALA A 38 5.87 -8.94 0.37
CA ALA A 38 7.11 -9.32 1.04
C ALA A 38 8.32 -9.25 0.10
N ALA A 39 8.09 -9.41 -1.21
CA ALA A 39 9.11 -9.29 -2.24
C ALA A 39 9.24 -7.87 -2.84
N ALA A 40 8.48 -6.89 -2.34
CA ALA A 40 8.48 -5.52 -2.87
C ALA A 40 9.67 -4.71 -2.31
N ASP A 41 10.37 -3.94 -3.17
CA ASP A 41 11.34 -2.95 -2.69
C ASP A 41 10.67 -1.81 -1.91
N LEU A 42 9.38 -1.57 -2.18
CA LEU A 42 8.52 -0.62 -1.48
C LEU A 42 7.13 -1.21 -1.23
N HIS A 43 6.76 -1.38 0.03
CA HIS A 43 5.39 -1.69 0.43
C HIS A 43 4.71 -0.43 0.99
N LEU A 44 3.69 0.06 0.29
CA LEU A 44 2.92 1.24 0.68
C LEU A 44 1.56 0.84 1.25
N ILE A 45 1.27 1.20 2.49
CA ILE A 45 -0.02 0.96 3.14
C ILE A 45 -0.80 2.28 3.19
N ASN A 46 -1.87 2.39 2.39
CA ASN A 46 -2.74 3.57 2.35
C ASN A 46 -4.03 3.29 3.14
N SER A 47 -4.28 4.05 4.21
CA SER A 47 -5.42 3.83 5.10
C SER A 47 -6.15 5.11 5.48
N CYS A 48 -7.25 4.97 6.21
CA CYS A 48 -8.04 6.06 6.76
C CYS A 48 -7.90 6.12 8.29
N THR A 49 -7.59 7.30 8.83
CA THR A 49 -7.51 7.52 10.28
C THR A 49 -8.86 7.84 10.93
N PHE A 50 -9.89 8.13 10.13
CA PHE A 50 -11.22 8.46 10.64
C PHE A 50 -12.06 7.22 10.93
N ILE A 51 -11.89 6.16 10.14
CA ILE A 51 -12.63 4.91 10.29
C ILE A 51 -11.91 4.03 11.32
N GLU A 52 -12.63 3.60 12.35
CA GLU A 52 -12.06 2.78 13.43
C GLU A 52 -11.58 1.41 12.94
N SER A 53 -12.37 0.71 12.13
CA SER A 53 -11.98 -0.58 11.56
C SER A 53 -10.71 -0.47 10.73
N ALA A 54 -10.59 0.59 9.91
CA ALA A 54 -9.39 0.85 9.11
C ALA A 54 -8.15 1.08 9.99
N ARG A 55 -8.28 1.75 11.14
CA ARG A 55 -7.18 1.94 12.09
C ARG A 55 -6.69 0.60 12.67
N ILE A 56 -7.61 -0.26 13.10
CA ILE A 56 -7.26 -1.58 13.65
C ILE A 56 -6.56 -2.44 12.59
N GLU A 57 -7.14 -2.51 11.39
CA GLU A 57 -6.58 -3.26 10.26
C GLU A 57 -5.20 -2.73 9.85
N THR A 58 -4.98 -1.41 9.93
CA THR A 58 -3.68 -0.80 9.62
C THR A 58 -2.59 -1.25 10.59
N ILE A 59 -2.90 -1.29 11.89
CA ILE A 59 -1.94 -1.72 12.91
C ILE A 59 -1.53 -3.17 12.64
N GLN A 60 -2.50 -4.06 12.39
CA GLN A 60 -2.25 -5.46 12.06
C GLN A 60 -1.40 -5.59 10.80
N THR A 61 -1.79 -4.91 9.72
CA THR A 61 -1.06 -4.94 8.44
C THR A 61 0.39 -4.48 8.60
N VAL A 62 0.65 -3.45 9.42
CA VAL A 62 2.01 -2.94 9.65
C VAL A 62 2.83 -3.94 10.47
N LEU A 63 2.25 -4.56 11.49
CA LEU A 63 2.94 -5.58 12.29
C LEU A 63 3.28 -6.81 11.45
N ASP A 64 2.32 -7.31 10.66
CA ASP A 64 2.51 -8.43 9.74
C ASP A 64 3.60 -8.11 8.69
N ALA A 65 3.62 -6.89 8.15
CA ALA A 65 4.63 -6.47 7.19
C ALA A 65 6.03 -6.27 7.81
N ALA A 66 6.09 -5.97 9.11
CA ALA A 66 7.33 -5.80 9.85
C ALA A 66 7.86 -7.12 10.47
N ASP A 67 7.10 -8.21 10.37
CA ASP A 67 7.36 -9.50 11.02
C ASP A 67 7.54 -9.36 12.56
N ILE A 68 6.68 -8.54 13.17
CA ILE A 68 6.66 -8.21 14.62
C ILE A 68 5.44 -8.82 15.30
#